data_AF-A0A8J6WL21-F1
#
_entry.id   AF-A0A8J6WL21-F1
#
_cell.length_a   1.000
_cell.length_b   1.000
_cell.length_c   1.000
_cell.angle_alpha   90.00
_cell.angle_beta   90.00
_cell.angle_gamma   90.00
#
_symmetry.space_group_name_H-M   'P 1'
#
loop_
_entity.id
_entity.type
_entity.pdbx_description
1 polymer ?
#
loop_
_entity_poly.entity_id
_entity_poly.type
_entity_poly.pdbx_seq_one_letter_code
_entity_poly.pdbx_strand_id
1 'polypeptide(L)'
;MCPLSYAIAHRDLREAIDQYKSLKGTRFHDLRHTFVTERAQIILLEVLRALLGHEKIQMTLIYQKITSRVAQESAEEALQKLAKSWSGNAT
;
A
#
# COMPACT_ATOMS: atom_id res chain seq x y z
N MET A 1 -2.41 -27.59 -17.31
CA MET A 1 -1.40 -26.73 -16.67
C MET A 1 -1.29 -27.18 -15.22
N CYS A 2 -0.14 -27.70 -14.79
CA CYS A 2 0.03 -28.15 -13.41
C CYS A 2 -0.07 -26.94 -12.47
N PRO A 3 -0.73 -27.02 -11.30
CA PRO A 3 -0.78 -25.92 -10.35
C PRO A 3 0.64 -25.54 -9.92
N LEU A 4 0.96 -24.24 -9.93
CA LEU A 4 2.22 -23.74 -9.41
C LEU A 4 2.28 -24.03 -7.91
N SER A 5 3.20 -24.90 -7.48
CA SER A 5 3.38 -25.15 -6.05
C SER A 5 4.05 -23.96 -5.38
N TYR A 6 3.79 -23.77 -4.08
CA TYR A 6 4.45 -22.73 -3.30
C TYR A 6 5.98 -22.83 -3.38
N ALA A 7 6.53 -24.05 -3.39
CA ALA A 7 7.97 -24.28 -3.47
C ALA A 7 8.57 -23.76 -4.79
N ILE A 8 7.88 -23.98 -5.91
CA ILE A 8 8.31 -23.45 -7.22
C ILE A 8 8.19 -21.93 -7.22
N ALA A 9 7.04 -21.37 -6.82
CA ALA A 9 6.87 -19.92 -6.74
C ALA A 9 7.95 -19.26 -5.87
N HIS A 10 8.28 -19.85 -4.73
CA HIS A 10 9.31 -19.34 -3.83
C HIS A 10 10.72 -19.43 -4.40
N ARG A 11 11.04 -20.49 -5.14
CA ARG A 11 12.29 -20.60 -5.88
C ARG A 11 12.38 -19.50 -6.94
N ASP A 12 11.34 -19.39 -7.76
CA ASP A 12 11.30 -18.42 -8.86
C ASP A 12 11.40 -16.97 -8.33
N LEU A 13 10.77 -16.68 -7.17
CA LEU A 13 10.95 -15.40 -6.48
C LEU A 13 12.41 -15.15 -6.10
N ARG A 14 13.08 -16.13 -5.49
CA ARG A 14 14.49 -15.98 -5.09
C ARG A 14 15.39 -15.75 -6.30
N GLU A 15 15.15 -16.47 -7.39
CA GLU A 15 15.90 -16.30 -8.64
C GLU A 15 15.67 -14.90 -9.23
N ALA A 16 14.42 -14.43 -9.26
CA ALA A 16 14.08 -13.12 -9.80
C ALA A 16 14.70 -11.95 -9.02
N ILE A 17 14.87 -12.10 -7.70
CA ILE A 17 15.39 -11.03 -6.85
C ILE A 17 16.90 -11.13 -6.55
N ASP A 18 17.59 -12.19 -7.01
CA ASP A 18 18.97 -12.51 -6.63
C ASP A 18 19.96 -11.37 -6.92
N GLN A 19 19.78 -10.69 -8.06
CA GLN A 19 20.63 -9.56 -8.45
C GLN A 19 20.46 -8.32 -7.55
N TYR A 20 19.40 -8.24 -6.75
CA TYR A 20 19.11 -7.09 -5.90
C TYR A 20 19.47 -7.41 -4.45
N LYS A 21 20.68 -7.01 -4.03
CA LYS A 21 21.14 -7.19 -2.63
C LYS A 21 20.17 -6.65 -1.59
N SER A 22 19.45 -5.56 -1.91
CA SER A 22 18.44 -4.94 -1.04
C SER A 22 17.18 -5.79 -0.83
N LEU A 23 16.92 -6.75 -1.72
CA LEU A 23 15.75 -7.64 -1.67
C LEU A 23 16.10 -9.03 -1.11
N LYS A 24 17.32 -9.21 -0.59
CA LYS A 24 17.75 -10.50 -0.03
C LYS A 24 16.84 -10.87 1.16
N GLY A 25 16.21 -12.05 1.07
CA GLY A 25 15.33 -12.57 2.11
C GLY A 25 13.88 -12.07 2.03
N THR A 26 13.54 -11.24 1.04
CA THR A 26 12.16 -10.80 0.79
C THR A 26 11.25 -12.00 0.49
N ARG A 27 10.07 -12.03 1.14
CA ARG A 27 9.04 -13.05 0.93
C ARG A 27 7.87 -12.45 0.17
N PHE A 28 7.01 -13.31 -0.42
CA PHE A 28 5.77 -12.88 -1.07
C PHE A 28 4.86 -12.03 -0.17
N HIS A 29 4.85 -12.33 1.13
CA HIS A 29 4.12 -11.55 2.12
C HIS A 29 4.63 -10.10 2.18
N ASP A 30 5.95 -9.91 2.14
CA ASP A 30 6.56 -8.58 2.23
C ASP A 30 6.27 -7.78 0.94
N LEU A 31 6.30 -8.44 -0.23
CA LEU A 31 5.86 -7.83 -1.50
C LEU A 31 4.39 -7.42 -1.47
N ARG A 32 3.51 -8.28 -0.93
CA ARG A 32 2.10 -7.96 -0.74
C ARG A 32 1.95 -6.73 0.16
N HIS A 33 2.72 -6.64 1.24
CA HIS A 33 2.70 -5.47 2.11
C HIS A 33 3.13 -4.19 1.41
N THR A 34 4.23 -4.21 0.65
CA THR A 34 4.70 -3.06 -0.12
C THR A 34 3.66 -2.61 -1.14
N PHE A 35 3.12 -3.55 -1.92
CA PHE A 35 2.09 -3.26 -2.91
C PHE A 35 0.87 -2.59 -2.28
N VAL A 36 0.35 -3.12 -1.17
CA VAL A 36 -0.82 -2.54 -0.51
C VAL A 36 -0.51 -1.16 0.06
N THR A 37 0.66 -0.97 0.66
CA THR A 37 1.06 0.31 1.25
C THR A 37 1.20 1.41 0.19
N GLU A 38 1.78 1.08 -0.98
CA GLU A 38 1.87 2.02 -2.10
C GLU A 38 0.49 2.35 -2.68
N ARG A 39 -0.39 1.34 -2.82
CA ARG A 39 -1.69 1.50 -3.46
C ARG A 39 -2.77 2.10 -2.56
N ALA A 40 -2.66 1.94 -1.24
CA ALA A 40 -3.57 2.54 -0.25
C ALA A 40 -3.62 4.07 -0.33
N GLN A 41 -2.63 4.71 -0.93
CA GLN A 41 -2.59 6.16 -1.12
C GLN A 41 -3.48 6.65 -2.27
N ILE A 42 -3.86 5.77 -3.20
CA ILE A 42 -4.52 6.16 -4.46
C ILE A 42 -5.83 5.37 -4.67
N ILE A 43 -5.94 4.18 -4.08
CA ILE A 43 -7.03 3.25 -4.29
C ILE A 43 -7.93 3.17 -3.04
N LEU A 44 -9.25 3.15 -3.26
CA LEU A 44 -10.24 2.93 -2.22
C LEU A 44 -10.00 1.59 -1.48
N LEU A 45 -10.19 1.61 -0.17
CA LEU A 45 -9.95 0.44 0.68
C LEU A 45 -10.74 -0.80 0.24
N GLU A 46 -11.97 -0.63 -0.25
CA GLU A 46 -12.81 -1.73 -0.70
C GLU A 46 -12.29 -2.42 -1.96
N VAL A 47 -11.70 -1.64 -2.87
CA VAL A 47 -11.04 -2.16 -4.07
C VAL A 47 -9.78 -2.91 -3.67
N LEU A 48 -9.01 -2.39 -2.71
CA LEU A 48 -7.85 -3.10 -2.16
C LEU A 48 -8.25 -4.39 -1.43
N ARG A 49 -9.35 -4.39 -0.67
CA ARG A 49 -9.88 -5.61 -0.02
C ARG A 49 -10.18 -6.68 -1.06
N ALA A 50 -10.91 -6.32 -2.11
CA ALA A 50 -11.27 -7.24 -3.19
C ALA A 50 -10.04 -7.77 -3.91
N LEU A 51 -9.07 -6.90 -4.21
CA LEU A 51 -7.81 -7.26 -4.88
C LEU A 51 -6.94 -8.21 -4.05
N LEU A 52 -6.99 -8.09 -2.72
CA LEU A 52 -6.26 -8.96 -1.80
C LEU A 52 -6.98 -10.27 -1.49
N GLY A 53 -8.22 -10.44 -1.96
CA GLY A 53 -9.06 -11.59 -1.63
C GLY A 53 -9.40 -11.66 -0.14
N HIS A 54 -9.42 -10.52 0.55
CA HIS A 54 -9.74 -10.47 1.98
C HIS A 54 -11.26 -10.51 2.17
N GLU A 55 -11.75 -11.55 2.85
CA GLU A 55 -13.17 -11.67 3.18
C GLU A 55 -13.62 -10.58 4.17
N LYS A 56 -12.80 -10.29 5.18
CA LYS A 56 -13.07 -9.28 6.20
C LYS A 56 -12.31 -8.00 5.94
N ILE A 57 -13.00 -6.86 5.97
CA ILE A 57 -12.39 -5.52 5.81
C ILE A 57 -11.30 -5.25 6.87
N GLN A 58 -11.43 -5.84 8.06
CA GLN A 58 -10.47 -5.75 9.17
C GLN A 58 -9.04 -6.18 8.78
N MET A 59 -8.89 -7.17 7.91
CA MET A 59 -7.57 -7.61 7.40
C MET A 59 -6.91 -6.55 6.50
N THR A 60 -7.72 -5.67 5.91
CA THR A 60 -7.28 -4.56 5.05
C THR A 60 -7.12 -3.26 5.86
N LEU A 61 -7.88 -3.08 6.94
CA LEU A 61 -7.76 -1.94 7.85
C LEU A 61 -6.40 -1.86 8.57
N ILE A 62 -5.67 -2.98 8.71
CA ILE A 62 -4.30 -2.98 9.25
C ILE A 62 -3.37 -2.06 8.44
N TYR A 63 -3.66 -1.87 7.14
CA TYR A 63 -2.91 -0.97 6.27
C TYR A 63 -3.34 0.50 6.39
N GLN A 64 -4.54 0.80 6.88
CA GLN A 64 -4.98 2.19 7.12
C GLN A 64 -4.22 2.87 8.27
N LYS A 65 -3.74 2.11 9.26
CA LYS A 65 -2.90 2.67 10.33
C LYS A 65 -1.59 3.23 9.78
N ILE A 66 -1.04 2.63 8.72
CA ILE A 66 0.18 3.10 8.05
C ILE A 66 -0.10 4.40 7.26
N THR A 67 -1.33 4.58 6.76
CA THR A 67 -1.76 5.82 6.09
C THR A 67 -2.10 6.97 7.04
N SER A 68 -2.00 6.83 8.39
CA SER A 68 -2.36 7.94 9.29
C SER A 68 -1.49 9.18 9.09
N ARG A 69 -0.19 8.98 8.81
CA ARG A 69 0.74 10.08 8.53
C ARG A 69 0.40 10.78 7.22
N VAL A 70 0.10 10.02 6.16
CA VAL A 70 -0.29 10.58 4.85
C VAL A 70 -1.65 11.27 4.94
N ALA A 71 -2.60 10.71 5.69
CA ALA A 71 -3.90 11.32 5.95
C ALA A 71 -3.76 12.63 6.75
N GLN A 72 -2.83 12.67 7.71
CA GLN A 72 -2.49 13.88 8.45
C GLN A 72 -1.86 14.93 7.54
N GLU A 73 -0.84 14.58 6.76
CA GLU A 73 -0.18 15.46 5.79
C GLU A 73 -1.21 16.03 4.79
N SER A 74 -2.10 15.18 4.25
CA SER A 74 -3.17 15.61 3.36
C SER A 74 -4.19 16.53 4.03
N ALA A 75 -4.55 16.30 5.29
CA ALA A 75 -5.45 17.16 6.05
C ALA A 75 -4.81 18.52 6.34
N GLU A 76 -3.52 18.54 6.71
CA GLU A 76 -2.74 19.76 6.91
C GLU A 76 -2.63 20.58 5.61
N GLU A 77 -2.34 19.94 4.48
CA GLU A 77 -2.32 20.61 3.17
C GLU A 77 -3.68 21.20 2.78
N ALA A 78 -4.77 20.44 2.97
CA ALA A 78 -6.12 20.92 2.68
C ALA A 78 -6.48 22.13 3.56
N LEU A 79 -6.12 22.08 4.85
CA LEU A 79 -6.34 23.18 5.78
C LEU A 79 -5.55 24.44 5.38
N GLN A 80 -4.29 24.29 4.96
CA GLN A 80 -3.47 25.41 4.49
C GLN A 80 -4.04 26.05 3.21
N LYS A 81 -4.54 25.24 2.27
CA LYS A 81 -5.20 25.74 1.05
C LYS A 81 -6.46 26.54 1.38
N LEU A 82 -7.27 26.06 2.32
CA LEU A 82 -8.45 26.79 2.81
C LEU A 82 -8.06 28.09 3.50
N ALA A 83 -7.06 28.08 4.39
CA ALA A 83 -6.58 29.26 5.10
C ALA A 83 -6.06 30.34 4.14
N LYS A 84 -5.31 29.95 3.10
CA LYS A 84 -4.81 30.86 2.06
C LYS A 84 -5.92 31.41 1.16
N SER A 85 -6.90 30.57 0.80
CA SER A 85 -8.09 31.01 0.07
C SER A 85 -8.90 32.02 0.86
N TRP A 86 -9.00 31.85 2.18
CA TRP A 86 -9.79 32.73 3.02
C TRP A 86 -9.12 34.09 3.26
N SER A 87 -7.79 34.11 3.34
CA SER A 87 -7.02 35.35 3.48
C SER A 87 -6.90 36.13 2.17
N GLY A 88 -7.00 35.48 1.00
CA GLY A 88 -7.06 36.14 -0.31
C GLY A 88 -8.42 36.77 -0.66
N ASN A 89 -9.50 36.38 0.02
CA ASN A 89 -10.85 36.92 -0.18
C ASN A 89 -11.19 38.07 0.81
N ALA A 90 -10.24 38.47 1.67
CA ALA A 90 -10.42 39.47 2.71
C ALA A 90 -9.82 40.86 2.37
N THR A 91 -9.41 41.06 1.11
CA THR A 91 -8.99 42.35 0.51
C THR A 91 -9.86 42.65 -0.70
#